data_AF-A0A7X3HMY6-F1
#
_entry.id   AF-A0A7X3HMY6-F1
#
_cell.length_a   1.000
_cell.length_b   1.000
_cell.length_c   1.000
_cell.angle_alpha   90.00
_cell.angle_beta   90.00
_cell.angle_gamma   90.00
#
_symmetry.space_group_name_H-M   'P 1'
#
loop_
_entity.id
_entity.type
_entity.pdbx_description
1 polymer ?
#
loop_
_entity_poly.entity_id
_entity_poly.type
_entity_poly.pdbx_seq_one_letter_code
_entity_poly.pdbx_strand_id
1 'polypeptide(L)'
;MIPTLLKRALPLVLALAASGAQAQQATMEERLRNQLRITTTQLQQAQNELAALKAGQPQAGAGNAGSAGNTDSASLKKELEATRAQLAAERGAREKLADAARQSQLQGQGVAEKAASQVAQFRGAYDELLRMARGIDAERQKLASEATTQKAALQRCETANAKLYAVGQDILRAYETVDLTTVMASRQPFAAQSRVRYEQIAQDYGDKLYEGRFDANAVPAAETQPAQSASTPTAAAPSSAPAQAQ
;
A
#
# COMPACT_ATOMS: atom_id res chain seq x y z
N MET A 1 36.10 -15.90 2.40
CA MET A 1 35.39 -17.19 2.45
C MET A 1 34.16 -17.01 3.34
N ILE A 2 32.95 -17.19 2.78
CA ILE A 2 31.69 -17.65 3.40
C ILE A 2 31.16 -16.77 4.57
N PRO A 3 29.93 -16.20 4.48
CA PRO A 3 28.73 -17.03 4.40
C PRO A 3 27.59 -16.49 3.52
N THR A 4 27.41 -17.13 2.37
CA THR A 4 26.22 -17.05 1.50
C THR A 4 25.14 -18.07 1.87
N LEU A 5 25.22 -18.71 3.05
CA LEU A 5 24.29 -19.78 3.47
C LEU A 5 22.99 -19.28 4.11
N LEU A 6 22.88 -18.01 4.48
CA LEU A 6 21.68 -17.47 5.15
C LEU A 6 20.53 -17.10 4.18
N LYS A 7 20.74 -17.16 2.86
CA LYS A 7 19.75 -16.78 1.84
C LYS A 7 18.90 -17.95 1.32
N ARG A 8 19.07 -19.17 1.86
CA ARG A 8 18.31 -20.36 1.43
C ARG A 8 17.36 -20.94 2.49
N ALA A 9 17.26 -20.34 3.67
CA ALA A 9 16.34 -20.80 4.73
C ALA A 9 14.96 -20.11 4.70
N LEU A 10 14.80 -19.02 3.93
CA LEU A 10 13.55 -18.25 3.91
C LEU A 10 12.38 -18.88 3.10
N PRO A 11 12.56 -19.72 2.05
CA PRO A 11 11.41 -20.29 1.34
C PRO A 11 10.78 -21.49 2.09
N LEU A 12 11.46 -22.09 3.08
CA LEU A 12 10.95 -23.25 3.81
C LEU A 12 9.92 -22.86 4.89
N VAL A 13 10.04 -21.67 5.48
CA VAL A 13 9.15 -21.22 6.56
C VAL A 13 7.82 -20.66 6.02
N LEU A 14 7.82 -20.10 4.80
CA LEU A 14 6.60 -19.59 4.17
C LEU A 14 5.68 -20.71 3.61
N ALA A 15 6.24 -21.89 3.34
CA ALA A 15 5.48 -23.06 2.91
C ALA A 15 4.74 -23.78 4.07
N LEU A 16 5.14 -23.56 5.33
CA LEU A 16 4.49 -24.17 6.49
C LEU A 16 3.29 -23.36 7.01
N ALA A 17 3.23 -22.05 6.74
CA ALA A 17 2.13 -21.19 7.18
C ALA A 17 0.88 -21.30 6.28
N ALA A 18 1.05 -21.61 4.99
CA ALA A 18 -0.07 -21.86 4.06
C ALA A 18 -0.81 -23.18 4.36
N SER A 19 -0.10 -24.16 4.92
CA SER A 19 -0.66 -25.47 5.30
C SER A 19 -1.56 -25.41 6.54
N GLY A 20 -1.37 -24.42 7.42
CA GLY A 20 -2.21 -24.23 8.61
C GLY A 20 -3.59 -23.61 8.32
N ALA A 21 -3.67 -22.69 7.35
CA ALA A 21 -4.93 -22.06 6.96
C ALA A 21 -5.85 -23.02 6.18
N GLN A 22 -5.28 -23.85 5.31
CA GLN A 22 -6.02 -24.89 4.58
C GLN A 22 -6.52 -26.01 5.52
N ALA A 23 -5.75 -26.36 6.55
CA ALA A 23 -6.15 -27.37 7.54
C ALA A 23 -7.30 -26.91 8.46
N GLN A 24 -7.35 -25.62 8.81
CA GLN A 24 -8.41 -25.05 9.64
C GLN A 24 -9.75 -24.92 8.89
N GLN A 25 -9.70 -24.68 7.58
CA GLN A 25 -10.89 -24.61 6.73
C GLN A 25 -11.45 -26.01 6.43
N ALA A 26 -10.58 -26.97 6.12
CA ALA A 26 -10.96 -28.37 5.93
C ALA A 26 -11.65 -28.96 7.17
N THR A 27 -11.17 -28.64 8.37
CA THR A 27 -11.77 -29.14 9.63
C THR A 27 -13.15 -28.55 9.94
N MET A 28 -13.42 -27.29 9.57
CA MET A 28 -14.77 -26.71 9.73
C MET A 28 -15.77 -27.33 8.75
N GLU A 29 -15.39 -27.53 7.48
CA GLU A 29 -16.25 -28.20 6.50
C GLU A 29 -16.52 -29.67 6.85
N GLU A 30 -15.51 -30.40 7.34
CA GLU A 30 -15.65 -31.77 7.85
C GLU A 30 -16.65 -31.83 9.02
N ARG A 31 -16.60 -30.84 9.91
CA ARG A 31 -17.51 -30.72 11.06
C ARG A 31 -18.94 -30.42 10.63
N LEU A 32 -19.15 -29.54 9.65
CA LEU A 32 -20.48 -29.28 9.08
C LEU A 32 -21.04 -30.51 8.36
N ARG A 33 -20.22 -31.25 7.60
CA ARG A 33 -20.66 -32.50 6.95
C ARG A 33 -21.04 -33.58 7.97
N ASN A 34 -20.29 -33.71 9.06
CA ASN A 34 -20.66 -34.63 10.14
C ASN A 34 -21.95 -34.19 10.84
N GLN A 35 -22.15 -32.89 11.11
CA GLN A 35 -23.41 -32.39 11.65
C GLN A 35 -24.59 -32.66 10.70
N LEU A 36 -24.43 -32.48 9.39
CA LEU A 36 -25.46 -32.80 8.40
C LEU A 36 -25.78 -34.32 8.34
N ARG A 37 -24.77 -35.19 8.44
CA ARG A 37 -24.99 -36.65 8.52
C ARG A 37 -25.72 -37.04 9.80
N ILE A 38 -25.29 -36.52 10.95
CA ILE A 38 -25.92 -36.81 12.25
C ILE A 38 -27.37 -36.36 12.25
N THR A 39 -27.65 -35.14 11.77
CA THR A 39 -29.04 -34.63 11.68
C THR A 39 -29.90 -35.44 10.73
N THR A 40 -29.36 -35.88 9.59
CA THR A 40 -30.06 -36.79 8.66
C THR A 40 -30.38 -38.13 9.33
N THR A 41 -29.43 -38.72 10.06
CA THR A 41 -29.66 -39.99 10.77
C THR A 41 -30.68 -39.85 11.90
N GLN A 42 -30.67 -38.72 12.62
CA GLN A 42 -31.68 -38.43 13.65
C GLN A 42 -33.08 -38.27 13.03
N LEU A 43 -33.19 -37.64 11.86
CA LEU A 43 -34.48 -37.47 11.18
C LEU A 43 -35.02 -38.81 10.67
N GLN A 44 -34.15 -39.69 10.15
CA GLN A 44 -34.53 -41.06 9.78
C GLN A 44 -34.93 -41.90 11.00
N GLN A 45 -34.20 -41.80 12.12
CA GLN A 45 -34.56 -42.49 13.36
C GLN A 45 -35.91 -42.01 13.90
N ALA A 46 -36.14 -40.70 13.96
CA ALA A 46 -37.43 -40.14 14.39
C ALA A 46 -38.60 -40.54 13.48
N GLN A 47 -38.37 -40.61 12.16
CA GLN A 47 -39.38 -41.12 11.22
C GLN A 47 -39.69 -42.60 11.47
N ASN A 48 -38.68 -43.42 11.74
CA ASN A 48 -38.86 -44.84 12.04
C ASN A 48 -39.57 -45.05 13.39
N GLU A 49 -39.27 -44.24 14.40
CA GLU A 49 -39.98 -44.25 15.68
C GLU A 49 -41.45 -43.83 15.53
N LEU A 50 -41.74 -42.80 14.72
CA LEU A 50 -43.12 -42.41 14.40
C LEU A 50 -43.87 -43.51 13.63
N ALA A 51 -43.19 -44.20 12.70
CA ALA A 51 -43.77 -45.34 11.98
C ALA A 51 -44.03 -46.53 12.91
N ALA A 52 -43.11 -46.82 13.83
CA ALA A 52 -43.25 -47.89 14.83
C ALA A 52 -44.38 -47.59 15.82
N LEU A 53 -44.50 -46.35 16.29
CA LEU A 53 -45.60 -45.91 17.17
C LEU A 53 -46.96 -45.97 16.43
N LYS A 54 -46.99 -45.59 15.15
CA LYS A 54 -48.20 -45.64 14.32
C LYS A 54 -48.63 -47.08 13.98
N ALA A 55 -47.67 -47.99 13.83
CA ALA A 55 -47.93 -49.41 13.61
C ALA A 55 -48.25 -50.18 14.91
N GLY A 56 -47.76 -49.70 16.05
CA GLY A 56 -47.97 -50.27 17.38
C GLY A 56 -49.23 -49.79 18.10
N GLN A 57 -50.11 -49.04 17.44
CA GLN A 57 -51.37 -48.55 18.02
C GLN A 57 -52.53 -49.53 17.74
N PRO A 58 -52.88 -50.46 18.66
CA PRO A 58 -54.16 -51.16 18.57
C PRO A 58 -55.29 -50.15 18.86
N GLN A 59 -56.37 -50.22 18.09
CA GLN A 59 -57.62 -49.50 18.37
C GLN A 59 -58.05 -49.77 19.82
N ALA A 60 -57.85 -48.79 20.69
CA ALA A 60 -58.35 -48.80 22.05
C ALA A 60 -59.87 -48.65 22.02
N GLY A 61 -60.57 -49.78 21.88
CA GLY A 61 -62.03 -49.88 21.88
C GLY A 61 -62.48 -51.01 22.79
N ALA A 62 -63.02 -50.61 23.95
CA ALA A 62 -63.98 -51.34 24.79
C ALA A 62 -63.62 -52.76 25.29
N GLY A 63 -63.30 -52.86 26.58
CA GLY A 63 -63.45 -54.10 27.34
C GLY A 63 -62.70 -54.09 28.66
N ASN A 64 -63.44 -54.02 29.78
CA ASN A 64 -63.06 -54.30 31.18
C ASN A 64 -63.00 -53.10 32.14
N ALA A 65 -64.13 -52.42 32.33
CA ALA A 65 -64.33 -51.39 33.35
C ALA A 65 -64.95 -51.92 34.67
N GLY A 66 -64.52 -53.09 35.16
CA GLY A 66 -65.17 -53.75 36.32
C GLY A 66 -64.35 -53.91 37.60
N SER A 67 -63.01 -53.93 37.53
CA SER A 67 -62.14 -54.10 38.72
C SER A 67 -60.71 -53.58 38.50
N ALA A 68 -60.53 -52.65 37.55
CA ALA A 68 -59.22 -52.15 37.12
C ALA A 68 -58.79 -50.84 37.82
N GLY A 69 -59.71 -50.11 38.47
CA GLY A 69 -59.47 -48.74 38.95
C GLY A 69 -58.37 -48.56 40.01
N ASN A 70 -58.02 -49.60 40.78
CA ASN A 70 -56.93 -49.50 41.76
C ASN A 70 -55.56 -49.89 41.18
N THR A 71 -55.54 -50.79 40.17
CA THR A 71 -54.33 -51.18 39.45
C THR A 71 -53.94 -50.11 38.42
N ASP A 72 -54.93 -49.53 37.75
CA ASP A 72 -54.75 -48.44 36.77
C ASP A 72 -54.32 -47.14 37.45
N SER A 73 -54.82 -46.84 38.65
CA SER A 73 -54.36 -45.65 39.38
C SER A 73 -52.93 -45.79 39.92
N ALA A 74 -52.47 -47.01 40.20
CA ALA A 74 -51.08 -47.27 40.57
C ALA A 74 -50.13 -47.19 39.35
N SER A 75 -50.54 -47.69 38.18
CA SER A 75 -49.75 -47.55 36.94
C SER A 75 -49.66 -46.10 36.48
N LEU A 76 -50.77 -45.35 36.50
CA LEU A 76 -50.82 -43.93 36.14
C LEU A 76 -49.92 -43.05 37.05
N LYS A 77 -49.85 -43.36 38.34
CA LYS A 77 -48.90 -42.67 39.26
C LYS A 77 -47.45 -42.94 38.88
N LYS A 78 -47.13 -44.19 38.52
CA LYS A 78 -45.79 -44.60 38.09
C LYS A 78 -45.39 -43.92 36.78
N GLU A 79 -46.33 -43.78 35.85
CA GLU A 79 -46.13 -43.02 34.61
C GLU A 79 -45.97 -41.52 34.85
N LEU A 80 -46.72 -40.93 35.79
CA LEU A 80 -46.52 -39.52 36.18
C LEU A 80 -45.15 -39.27 36.81
N GLU A 81 -44.64 -40.21 37.61
CA GLU A 81 -43.29 -40.12 38.17
C GLU A 81 -42.22 -40.31 37.09
N ALA A 82 -42.39 -41.27 36.19
CA ALA A 82 -41.48 -41.51 35.07
C ALA A 82 -41.41 -40.31 34.11
N THR A 83 -42.55 -39.71 33.77
CA THR A 83 -42.63 -38.52 32.93
C THR A 83 -42.06 -37.29 33.62
N ARG A 84 -42.29 -37.12 34.94
CA ARG A 84 -41.62 -36.06 35.72
C ARG A 84 -40.10 -36.24 35.75
N ALA A 85 -39.61 -37.46 35.93
CA ALA A 85 -38.18 -37.76 35.91
C ALA A 85 -37.57 -37.49 34.53
N GLN A 86 -38.25 -37.87 33.44
CA GLN A 86 -37.82 -37.54 32.08
C GLN A 86 -37.78 -36.03 31.84
N LEU A 87 -38.80 -35.29 32.28
CA LEU A 87 -38.86 -33.84 32.07
C LEU A 87 -37.79 -33.10 32.88
N ALA A 88 -37.45 -33.61 34.08
CA ALA A 88 -36.30 -33.11 34.84
C ALA A 88 -34.97 -33.43 34.14
N ALA A 89 -34.81 -34.64 33.58
CA ALA A 89 -33.62 -35.02 32.83
C ALA A 89 -33.45 -34.19 31.54
N GLU A 90 -34.53 -33.95 30.79
CA GLU A 90 -34.51 -33.08 29.61
C GLU A 90 -34.15 -31.64 29.96
N ARG A 91 -34.70 -31.09 31.05
CA ARG A 91 -34.34 -29.74 31.51
C ARG A 91 -32.85 -29.65 31.84
N GLY A 92 -32.32 -30.62 32.58
CA GLY A 92 -30.90 -30.68 32.88
C GLY A 92 -30.01 -30.85 31.63
N ALA A 93 -30.46 -31.61 30.64
CA ALA A 93 -29.76 -31.75 29.37
C ALA A 93 -29.79 -30.45 28.54
N ARG A 94 -30.94 -29.76 28.49
CA ARG A 94 -31.09 -28.47 27.81
C ARG A 94 -30.24 -27.38 28.44
N GLU A 95 -30.18 -27.33 29.77
CA GLU A 95 -29.35 -26.35 30.49
C GLU A 95 -27.86 -26.55 30.19
N LYS A 96 -27.37 -27.80 30.24
CA LYS A 96 -25.98 -28.12 29.85
C LYS A 96 -25.68 -27.74 28.40
N LEU A 97 -26.62 -27.98 27.48
CA LEU A 97 -26.50 -27.57 26.07
C LEU A 97 -26.48 -26.04 25.92
N ALA A 98 -27.31 -25.33 26.67
CA ALA A 98 -27.35 -23.87 26.67
C ALA A 98 -26.04 -23.27 27.21
N ASP A 99 -25.49 -23.83 28.28
CA ASP A 99 -24.21 -23.40 28.85
C ASP A 99 -23.04 -23.70 27.90
N ALA A 100 -23.02 -24.88 27.28
CA ALA A 100 -22.03 -25.22 26.26
C ALA A 100 -22.12 -24.28 25.04
N ALA A 101 -23.34 -23.93 24.61
CA ALA A 101 -23.56 -22.97 23.52
C ALA A 101 -23.06 -21.57 23.89
N ARG A 102 -23.40 -21.06 25.08
CA ARG A 102 -22.89 -19.77 25.60
C ARG A 102 -21.37 -19.77 25.67
N GLN A 103 -20.77 -20.83 26.20
CA GLN A 103 -19.32 -20.94 26.31
C GLN A 103 -18.65 -20.96 24.93
N SER A 104 -19.23 -21.65 23.94
CA SER A 104 -18.73 -21.65 22.57
C SER A 104 -18.85 -20.27 21.91
N GLN A 105 -19.92 -19.52 22.20
CA GLN A 105 -20.12 -18.17 21.68
C GLN A 105 -19.13 -17.18 22.27
N LEU A 106 -18.86 -17.26 23.58
CA LEU A 106 -17.82 -16.46 24.25
C LEU A 106 -16.42 -16.78 23.68
N GLN A 107 -16.11 -18.05 23.43
CA GLN A 107 -14.85 -18.43 22.77
C GLN A 107 -14.78 -17.88 21.34
N GLY A 108 -15.87 -17.96 20.57
CA GLY A 108 -15.94 -17.41 19.22
C GLY A 108 -15.72 -15.89 19.20
N GLN A 109 -16.33 -15.16 20.13
CA GLN A 109 -16.12 -13.71 20.29
C GLN A 109 -14.66 -13.39 20.65
N GLY A 110 -14.06 -14.11 21.60
CA GLY A 110 -12.66 -13.91 21.97
C GLY A 110 -11.67 -14.19 20.84
N VAL A 111 -11.95 -15.16 19.97
CA VAL A 111 -11.15 -15.41 18.75
C VAL A 111 -11.35 -14.29 17.72
N ALA A 112 -12.58 -13.83 17.52
CA ALA A 112 -12.89 -12.72 16.61
C ALA A 112 -12.21 -11.41 17.04
N GLU A 113 -12.22 -11.08 18.34
CA GLU A 113 -11.54 -9.90 18.90
C GLU A 113 -10.01 -9.98 18.75
N LYS A 114 -9.42 -11.16 18.98
CA LYS A 114 -7.99 -11.39 18.75
C LYS A 114 -7.62 -11.28 17.27
N ALA A 115 -8.47 -11.77 16.37
CA ALA A 115 -8.26 -11.62 14.94
C ALA A 115 -8.40 -10.15 14.51
N ALA A 116 -9.41 -9.43 15.03
CA ALA A 116 -9.64 -8.02 14.75
C ALA A 116 -8.47 -7.14 15.23
N SER A 117 -7.94 -7.39 16.43
CA SER A 117 -6.78 -6.66 16.95
C SER A 117 -5.51 -6.94 16.14
N GLN A 118 -5.27 -8.18 15.70
CA GLN A 118 -4.16 -8.50 14.80
C GLN A 118 -4.29 -7.78 13.45
N VAL A 119 -5.49 -7.78 12.84
CA VAL A 119 -5.73 -7.05 11.58
C VAL A 119 -5.49 -5.55 11.77
N ALA A 120 -5.93 -4.97 12.88
CA ALA A 120 -5.68 -3.57 13.20
C ALA A 120 -4.17 -3.27 13.37
N GLN A 121 -3.42 -4.16 14.03
CA GLN A 121 -1.98 -4.03 14.17
C GLN A 121 -1.26 -4.11 12.82
N PHE A 122 -1.62 -5.06 11.95
CA PHE A 122 -1.05 -5.15 10.62
C PHE A 122 -1.34 -3.89 9.80
N ARG A 123 -2.59 -3.42 9.80
CA ARG A 123 -2.95 -2.17 9.12
C ARG A 123 -2.16 -0.98 9.64
N GLY A 124 -2.06 -0.81 10.95
CA GLY A 124 -1.25 0.25 11.56
C GLY A 124 0.22 0.17 11.19
N ALA A 125 0.80 -1.04 11.16
CA ALA A 125 2.17 -1.25 10.71
C ALA A 125 2.36 -0.90 9.22
N TYR A 126 1.40 -1.27 8.35
CA TYR A 126 1.42 -0.91 6.94
C TYR A 126 1.31 0.61 6.73
N ASP A 127 0.42 1.28 7.47
CA ASP A 127 0.24 2.72 7.39
C ASP A 127 1.50 3.48 7.84
N GLU A 128 2.16 3.00 8.90
CA GLU A 128 3.43 3.60 9.35
C GLU A 128 4.55 3.36 8.33
N LEU A 129 4.62 2.18 7.71
CA LEU A 129 5.58 1.92 6.63
C LEU A 129 5.34 2.83 5.43
N LEU A 130 4.08 3.05 5.07
CA LEU A 130 3.69 3.95 3.98
C LEU A 130 4.05 5.40 4.31
N ARG A 131 3.87 5.81 5.58
CA ARG A 131 4.25 7.14 6.06
C ARG A 131 5.76 7.34 6.01
N MET A 132 6.54 6.36 6.45
CA MET A 132 8.00 6.37 6.36
C MET A 132 8.48 6.43 4.91
N ALA A 133 7.89 5.61 4.01
CA ALA A 133 8.24 5.63 2.59
C ALA A 133 8.02 7.02 1.97
N ARG A 134 6.85 7.62 2.22
CA ARG A 134 6.55 8.99 1.77
C ARG A 134 7.49 10.03 2.37
N GLY A 135 7.90 9.85 3.63
CA GLY A 135 8.90 10.70 4.28
C GLY A 135 10.25 10.66 3.56
N ILE A 136 10.75 9.44 3.28
CA ILE A 136 12.00 9.23 2.56
C ILE A 136 11.92 9.80 1.14
N ASP A 137 10.81 9.60 0.43
CA ASP A 137 10.63 10.15 -0.92
C ASP A 137 10.60 11.68 -0.91
N ALA A 138 9.96 12.30 0.09
CA ALA A 138 9.97 13.75 0.26
C ALA A 138 11.37 14.30 0.56
N GLU A 139 12.14 13.61 1.41
CA GLU A 139 13.54 13.97 1.68
C GLU A 139 14.42 13.81 0.45
N ARG A 140 14.25 12.72 -0.32
CA ARG A 140 14.93 12.49 -1.60
C ARG A 140 14.65 13.62 -2.59
N GLN A 141 13.39 14.03 -2.72
CA GLN A 141 13.00 15.13 -3.60
C GLN A 141 13.60 16.47 -3.16
N LYS A 142 13.61 16.76 -1.85
CA LYS A 142 14.26 17.96 -1.31
C LYS A 142 15.75 17.97 -1.61
N LEU A 143 16.47 16.91 -1.26
CA LEU A 143 17.90 16.80 -1.54
C LEU A 143 18.22 16.86 -3.03
N ALA A 144 17.40 16.25 -3.89
CA ALA A 144 17.56 16.35 -5.34
C ALA A 144 17.37 17.79 -5.85
N SER A 145 16.40 18.52 -5.30
CA SER A 145 16.17 19.94 -5.66
C SER A 145 17.31 20.85 -5.18
N GLU A 146 17.84 20.61 -3.99
CA GLU A 146 18.99 21.34 -3.44
C GLU A 146 20.26 21.05 -4.26
N ALA A 147 20.52 19.77 -4.58
CA ALA A 147 21.65 19.38 -5.42
C ALA A 147 21.56 20.00 -6.82
N THR A 148 20.36 20.06 -7.41
CA THR A 148 20.14 20.71 -8.71
C THR A 148 20.40 22.22 -8.63
N THR A 149 19.95 22.87 -7.56
CA THR A 149 20.17 24.30 -7.33
C THR A 149 21.67 24.60 -7.13
N GLN A 150 22.37 23.80 -6.33
CA GLN A 150 23.81 23.92 -6.12
C GLN A 150 24.59 23.70 -7.42
N LYS A 151 24.23 22.68 -8.20
CA LYS A 151 24.85 22.41 -9.51
C LYS A 151 24.64 23.58 -10.47
N ALA A 152 23.45 24.16 -10.52
CA ALA A 152 23.17 25.33 -11.33
C ALA A 152 23.99 26.56 -10.86
N ALA A 153 24.15 26.75 -9.55
CA ALA A 153 24.99 27.81 -9.00
C ALA A 153 26.47 27.62 -9.40
N LEU A 154 27.00 26.39 -9.29
CA LEU A 154 28.37 26.08 -9.71
C LEU A 154 28.59 26.34 -11.20
N GLN A 155 27.67 25.90 -12.06
CA GLN A 155 27.77 26.17 -13.50
C GLN A 155 27.76 27.67 -13.83
N ARG A 156 26.98 28.47 -13.09
CA ARG A 156 26.99 29.93 -13.23
C ARG A 156 28.33 30.51 -12.79
N CYS A 157 28.89 30.06 -11.67
CA CYS A 157 30.23 30.47 -11.21
C CYS A 157 31.30 30.11 -12.24
N GLU A 158 31.28 28.88 -12.78
CA GLU A 158 32.22 28.43 -13.81
C GLU A 158 32.13 29.30 -15.07
N THR A 159 30.91 29.61 -15.51
CA THR A 159 30.68 30.48 -16.68
C THR A 159 31.18 31.91 -16.42
N ALA A 160 30.90 32.47 -15.24
CA ALA A 160 31.38 33.79 -14.83
C ALA A 160 32.91 33.84 -14.77
N ASN A 161 33.53 32.82 -14.18
CA ASN A 161 34.99 32.70 -14.11
C ASN A 161 35.62 32.59 -15.51
N ALA A 162 35.03 31.80 -16.41
CA ALA A 162 35.50 31.68 -17.79
C ALA A 162 35.41 33.02 -18.54
N LYS A 163 34.31 33.77 -18.35
CA LYS A 163 34.15 35.11 -18.91
C LYS A 163 35.20 36.08 -18.37
N LEU A 164 35.39 36.13 -17.04
CA LEU A 164 36.39 37.00 -16.41
C LEU A 164 37.81 36.65 -16.87
N TYR A 165 38.12 35.36 -17.04
CA TYR A 165 39.42 34.93 -17.56
C TYR A 165 39.64 35.34 -19.01
N ALA A 166 38.63 35.19 -19.88
CA ALA A 166 38.70 35.66 -21.27
C ALA A 166 38.89 37.18 -21.35
N VAL A 167 38.15 37.95 -20.55
CA VAL A 167 38.32 39.41 -20.47
C VAL A 167 39.72 39.78 -19.98
N GLY A 168 40.25 39.05 -18.98
CA GLY A 168 41.62 39.23 -18.52
C GLY A 168 42.66 38.99 -19.62
N GLN A 169 42.51 37.92 -20.42
CA GLN A 169 43.37 37.66 -21.56
C GLN A 169 43.26 38.74 -22.64
N ASP A 170 42.05 39.22 -22.93
CA ASP A 170 41.83 40.31 -23.88
C ASP A 170 42.55 41.59 -23.44
N ILE A 171 42.54 41.92 -22.14
CA ILE A 171 43.27 43.07 -21.58
C ILE A 171 44.78 42.89 -21.76
N LEU A 172 45.33 41.71 -21.44
CA LEU A 172 46.76 41.42 -21.65
C LEU A 172 47.15 41.57 -23.12
N ARG A 173 46.33 41.04 -24.04
CA ARG A 173 46.55 41.14 -25.48
C ARG A 173 46.43 42.58 -25.99
N ALA A 174 45.51 43.37 -25.44
CA ALA A 174 45.40 44.78 -25.74
C ALA A 174 46.67 45.54 -25.34
N TYR A 175 47.27 45.22 -24.19
CA TYR A 175 48.56 45.80 -23.80
C TYR A 175 49.70 45.39 -24.75
N GLU A 176 49.83 44.10 -25.11
CA GLU A 176 50.85 43.63 -26.05
C GLU A 176 50.74 44.30 -27.43
N THR A 177 49.52 44.45 -27.95
CA THR A 177 49.27 45.06 -29.26
C THR A 177 49.45 46.56 -29.25
N VAL A 178 49.06 47.24 -28.15
CA VAL A 178 49.30 48.66 -27.95
C VAL A 178 50.80 48.94 -27.87
N ASP A 179 51.62 48.17 -27.15
CA ASP A 179 53.07 48.43 -27.08
C ASP A 179 53.79 48.29 -28.43
N LEU A 180 53.49 47.25 -29.21
CA LEU A 180 54.16 47.01 -30.49
C LEU A 180 53.77 48.02 -31.59
N THR A 181 52.50 48.42 -31.65
CA THR A 181 52.01 49.36 -32.68
C THR A 181 52.12 50.82 -32.27
N THR A 182 51.94 51.13 -30.98
CA THR A 182 51.97 52.50 -30.46
C THR A 182 53.40 53.01 -30.31
N VAL A 183 54.40 52.16 -30.01
CA VAL A 183 55.81 52.59 -30.02
C VAL A 183 56.27 52.97 -31.44
N MET A 184 55.84 52.25 -32.48
CA MET A 184 56.10 52.62 -33.88
C MET A 184 55.33 53.87 -34.33
N ALA A 185 54.07 54.04 -33.89
CA ALA A 185 53.25 55.21 -34.21
C ALA A 185 53.56 56.47 -33.36
N SER A 186 54.19 56.30 -32.19
CA SER A 186 54.53 57.38 -31.22
C SER A 186 55.46 58.45 -31.79
N ARG A 187 56.07 58.19 -32.96
CA ARG A 187 56.86 59.17 -33.70
C ARG A 187 56.02 60.21 -34.45
N GLN A 188 54.68 60.10 -34.48
CA GLN A 188 53.82 61.14 -35.04
C GLN A 188 52.63 61.49 -34.13
N PRO A 189 52.27 62.79 -34.01
CA PRO A 189 51.54 63.32 -32.86
C PRO A 189 50.02 63.32 -33.06
N PHE A 190 49.29 62.55 -32.26
CA PHE A 190 47.86 62.78 -31.97
C PHE A 190 47.53 62.40 -30.51
N ALA A 191 48.04 63.18 -29.55
CA ALA A 191 47.87 62.94 -28.12
C ALA A 191 46.41 63.08 -27.59
N ALA A 192 45.51 63.68 -28.37
CA ALA A 192 44.09 63.80 -28.00
C ALA A 192 43.26 62.59 -28.44
N GLN A 193 43.50 62.05 -29.65
CA GLN A 193 42.77 60.88 -30.14
C GLN A 193 43.19 59.59 -29.41
N SER A 194 44.45 59.49 -28.98
CA SER A 194 44.90 58.35 -28.17
C SER A 194 44.21 58.31 -26.81
N ARG A 195 44.06 59.45 -26.13
CA ARG A 195 43.33 59.54 -24.85
C ARG A 195 41.89 59.04 -24.96
N VAL A 196 41.13 59.50 -25.96
CA VAL A 196 39.73 59.06 -26.17
C VAL A 196 39.65 57.56 -26.46
N ARG A 197 40.59 57.00 -27.22
CA ARG A 197 40.65 55.54 -27.46
C ARG A 197 40.94 54.76 -26.19
N TYR A 198 41.86 55.23 -25.34
CA TYR A 198 42.11 54.59 -24.05
C TYR A 198 40.88 54.67 -23.11
N GLU A 199 40.14 55.78 -23.14
CA GLU A 199 38.88 55.92 -22.40
C GLU A 199 37.82 54.91 -22.88
N GLN A 200 37.66 54.74 -24.21
CA GLN A 200 36.73 53.76 -24.79
C GLN A 200 37.12 52.33 -24.45
N ILE A 201 38.40 51.99 -24.55
CA ILE A 201 38.91 50.68 -24.16
C ILE A 201 38.66 50.41 -22.67
N ALA A 202 38.88 51.41 -21.81
CA ALA A 202 38.61 51.29 -20.37
C ALA A 202 37.11 51.10 -20.08
N GLN A 203 36.22 51.79 -20.81
CA GLN A 203 34.77 51.61 -20.70
C GLN A 203 34.34 50.20 -21.16
N ASP A 204 34.75 49.77 -22.35
CA ASP A 204 34.41 48.46 -22.91
C ASP A 204 34.87 47.30 -22.00
N TYR A 205 36.06 47.40 -21.41
CA TYR A 205 36.53 46.40 -20.45
C TYR A 205 35.84 46.52 -19.10
N GLY A 206 35.49 47.72 -18.67
CA GLY A 206 34.68 47.97 -17.48
C GLY A 206 33.33 47.26 -17.57
N ASP A 207 32.64 47.41 -18.70
CA ASP A 207 31.34 46.78 -18.97
C ASP A 207 31.45 45.25 -18.97
N LYS A 208 32.45 44.69 -19.67
CA LYS A 208 32.69 43.23 -19.68
C LYS A 208 33.04 42.65 -18.31
N LEU A 209 33.80 43.37 -17.48
CA LEU A 209 34.10 42.95 -16.11
C LEU A 209 32.84 42.97 -15.23
N TYR A 210 31.97 43.96 -15.46
CA TYR A 210 30.71 44.12 -14.75
C TYR A 210 29.72 43.01 -15.12
N GLU A 211 29.59 42.70 -16.41
CA GLU A 211 28.76 41.60 -16.94
C GLU A 211 29.25 40.21 -16.53
N GLY A 212 30.56 40.05 -16.34
CA GLY A 212 31.19 38.80 -15.89
C GLY A 212 31.13 38.58 -14.38
N ARG A 213 30.69 39.57 -13.59
CA ARG A 213 30.64 39.47 -12.14
C ARG A 213 29.55 38.49 -11.69
N PHE A 214 29.94 37.52 -10.88
CA PHE A 214 28.97 36.62 -10.25
C PHE A 214 28.19 37.36 -9.16
N ASP A 215 26.86 37.43 -9.29
CA ASP A 215 25.96 37.91 -8.25
C ASP A 215 25.13 36.73 -7.71
N ALA A 216 25.30 36.43 -6.42
CA ALA A 216 24.62 35.34 -5.74
C ALA A 216 23.12 35.63 -5.49
N ASN A 217 22.71 36.91 -5.53
CA ASN A 217 21.35 37.36 -5.26
C ASN A 217 20.54 37.66 -6.53
N ALA A 218 21.20 37.69 -7.69
CA ALA A 218 20.54 37.78 -8.98
C ALA A 218 19.84 36.45 -9.30
N VAL A 219 18.71 36.21 -8.64
CA VAL A 219 17.73 35.21 -9.07
C VAL A 219 17.26 35.67 -10.45
N PRO A 220 17.51 34.95 -11.55
CA PRO A 220 16.75 35.22 -12.75
C PRO A 220 15.32 34.84 -12.37
N ALA A 221 14.44 35.84 -12.26
CA ALA A 221 13.02 35.59 -12.29
C ALA A 221 12.79 34.67 -13.49
N ALA A 222 12.38 33.43 -13.22
CA ALA A 222 11.96 32.53 -14.27
C ALA A 222 10.98 33.32 -15.14
N GLU A 223 11.36 33.55 -16.39
CA GLU A 223 10.49 34.12 -17.40
C GLU A 223 9.24 33.24 -17.40
N THR A 224 8.21 33.78 -16.75
CA THR A 224 6.87 33.26 -16.81
C THR A 224 6.41 33.62 -18.22
N GLN A 225 6.70 32.74 -19.18
CA GLN A 225 6.17 32.89 -20.53
C GLN A 225 4.64 32.87 -20.43
N PRO A 226 3.95 33.94 -20.87
CA PRO A 226 2.51 33.96 -20.89
C PRO A 226 2.01 32.95 -21.93
N ALA A 227 0.98 32.21 -21.55
CA ALA A 227 0.22 31.35 -22.44
C ALA A 227 -0.21 32.08 -23.71
N GLN A 228 0.34 31.67 -24.85
CA GLN A 228 -0.24 31.89 -26.18
C GLN A 228 -0.77 30.52 -26.62
N SER A 229 -2.05 30.24 -26.36
CA SER A 229 -3.16 30.45 -27.30
C SER A 229 -2.92 29.77 -28.64
N ALA A 230 -3.50 28.56 -28.72
CA ALA A 230 -4.16 27.96 -29.87
C ALA A 230 -3.67 28.35 -31.27
N SER A 231 -3.02 27.38 -31.92
CA SER A 231 -3.23 27.11 -33.33
C SER A 231 -3.16 25.61 -33.55
N THR A 232 -4.33 24.97 -33.61
CA THR A 232 -4.48 23.70 -34.29
C THR A 232 -4.10 23.88 -35.77
N PRO A 233 -3.48 22.86 -36.36
CA PRO A 233 -4.04 22.38 -37.61
C PRO A 233 -4.30 20.88 -37.53
N THR A 234 -5.58 20.57 -37.75
CA THR A 234 -6.06 19.59 -38.72
C THR A 234 -5.42 18.20 -38.70
N ALA A 235 -6.26 17.27 -38.22
CA ALA A 235 -6.16 15.84 -38.42
C ALA A 235 -5.79 15.44 -39.86
N ALA A 236 -4.79 14.59 -39.97
CA ALA A 236 -4.62 13.69 -41.11
C ALA A 236 -4.08 12.35 -40.61
N ALA A 237 -5.01 11.41 -40.43
CA ALA A 237 -4.76 9.97 -40.51
C ALA A 237 -5.87 9.42 -41.45
N PRO A 238 -5.76 8.22 -42.04
CA PRO A 238 -4.68 7.22 -41.98
C PRO A 238 -4.30 6.63 -43.37
N SER A 239 -3.09 6.07 -43.51
CA SER A 239 -2.77 5.06 -44.54
C SER A 239 -1.54 4.28 -44.06
N SER A 240 -1.41 2.97 -44.14
CA SER A 240 -2.22 1.89 -44.69
C SER A 240 -1.50 0.61 -44.28
N ALA A 241 -2.20 -0.34 -43.69
CA ALA A 241 -1.71 -1.70 -43.54
C ALA A 241 -1.80 -2.44 -44.88
N PRO A 242 -0.80 -3.27 -45.21
CA PRO A 242 -1.02 -4.57 -45.82
C PRO A 242 -0.38 -5.64 -44.92
N ALA A 243 -0.65 -6.92 -45.00
CA ALA A 243 -1.73 -7.72 -45.53
C ALA A 243 -1.43 -9.11 -44.92
N GLN A 244 -2.45 -9.78 -44.39
CA GLN A 244 -2.39 -11.23 -44.23
C GLN A 244 -2.49 -11.85 -45.62
N ALA A 245 -1.62 -12.81 -45.93
CA ALA A 245 -1.89 -13.81 -46.94
C ALA A 245 -1.07 -15.08 -46.65
N GLN A 246 -1.83 -16.18 -46.50
CA GLN A 246 -1.47 -17.60 -46.52
C GLN A 246 -1.12 -18.26 -45.19
#